data_AF-A0A661TTI6-F1
#
_entry.id   AF-A0A661TTI6-F1
#
_cell.length_a   1.000
_cell.length_b   1.000
_cell.length_c   1.000
_cell.angle_alpha   90.00
_cell.angle_beta   90.00
_cell.angle_gamma   90.00
#
_symmetry.space_group_name_H-M   'P 1'
#
loop_
_entity.id
_entity.type
_entity.pdbx_description
1 polymer ?
#
loop_
_entity_poly.entity_id
_entity_poly.type
_entity_poly.pdbx_seq_one_letter_code
_entity_poly.pdbx_strand_id
1 'polypeptide(L)'
;MKNILFIIIGLLFSVQTAGASEIFGHISTNPNDYPAKDSGQISDTGGNVLSGNSGSEEEAGAPIIFKRNIVLIDDPKNTESMSEKDIKVLGISHYPDNSLVRGPDNKIYVIQGQTKKHVVNLKELQKYSGQPIYFMEDSELDKYQNRQYLNGRLIREKGTARVYVVKNSQKKYILNLEELRAYYFGQEIYNISRDEMMLYSDYF
;
A
#
# COMPACT_ATOMS: atom_id res chain seq x y z
N MET A 1 23.95 38.86 44.87
CA MET A 1 24.45 37.64 45.55
C MET A 1 23.33 36.61 45.60
N LYS A 2 23.44 35.51 44.84
CA LYS A 2 22.71 34.24 45.03
C LYS A 2 23.29 33.23 44.04
N ASN A 3 24.22 32.42 44.53
CA ASN A 3 24.86 31.34 43.77
C ASN A 3 23.98 30.09 43.94
N ILE A 4 23.48 29.54 42.85
CA ILE A 4 22.70 28.30 42.84
C ILE A 4 23.68 27.14 42.59
N LEU A 5 23.89 26.36 43.64
CA LEU A 5 24.72 25.17 43.71
C LEU A 5 23.92 23.98 43.13
N PHE A 6 24.28 23.50 41.94
CA PHE A 6 23.76 22.24 41.39
C PHE A 6 24.62 21.08 41.87
N ILE A 7 24.03 20.21 42.70
CA ILE A 7 24.63 18.96 43.17
C ILE A 7 24.44 17.90 42.07
N ILE A 8 25.55 17.45 41.49
CA ILE A 8 25.60 16.37 40.49
C ILE A 8 25.69 15.04 41.25
N ILE A 9 24.60 14.26 41.24
CA ILE A 9 24.59 12.86 41.71
C ILE A 9 24.94 11.98 40.50
N GLY A 10 26.19 11.50 40.48
CA GLY A 10 26.68 10.55 39.50
C GLY A 10 26.22 9.13 39.83
N LEU A 11 25.35 8.57 39.00
CA LEU A 11 24.97 7.15 39.07
C LEU A 11 25.92 6.35 38.17
N LEU A 12 26.85 5.62 38.80
CA LEU A 12 27.75 4.67 38.14
C LEU A 12 26.97 3.43 37.70
N PHE A 13 26.67 3.32 36.41
CA PHE A 13 26.22 2.07 35.81
C PHE A 13 27.43 1.33 35.23
N SER A 14 27.78 0.20 35.84
CA SER A 14 28.73 -0.76 35.28
C SER A 14 28.11 -1.45 34.07
N VAL A 15 28.71 -1.27 32.90
CA VAL A 15 28.32 -1.98 31.67
C VAL A 15 28.98 -3.36 31.69
N GLN A 16 28.18 -4.43 31.80
CA GLN A 16 28.64 -5.78 31.52
C GLN A 16 28.75 -5.97 30.00
N THR A 17 29.94 -6.22 29.51
CA THR A 17 30.20 -6.60 28.12
C THR A 17 29.79 -8.06 27.92
N ALA A 18 28.64 -8.29 27.27
CA ALA A 18 28.27 -9.62 26.79
C ALA A 18 29.16 -9.98 25.60
N GLY A 19 29.86 -11.11 25.69
CA GLY A 19 30.70 -11.64 24.61
C GLY A 19 29.86 -11.99 23.39
N ALA A 20 30.27 -11.50 22.23
CA ALA A 20 29.73 -11.93 20.95
C ALA A 20 30.17 -13.37 20.69
N SER A 21 29.21 -14.29 20.56
CA SER A 21 29.45 -15.64 20.07
C SER A 21 29.63 -15.57 18.56
N GLU A 22 30.83 -15.89 18.08
CA GLU A 22 31.12 -16.04 16.66
C GLU A 22 30.45 -17.32 16.13
N ILE A 23 29.36 -17.16 15.37
CA ILE A 23 28.82 -18.21 14.51
C ILE A 23 29.61 -18.13 13.20
N PHE A 24 30.72 -18.87 13.11
CA PHE A 24 31.43 -19.09 11.84
C PHE A 24 30.65 -20.09 10.99
N GLY A 25 29.74 -19.59 10.15
CA GLY A 25 29.25 -20.30 8.98
C GLY A 25 30.15 -19.98 7.79
N HIS A 26 30.76 -20.99 7.17
CA HIS A 26 31.51 -20.86 5.93
C HIS A 26 30.58 -20.37 4.81
N ILE A 27 30.57 -19.08 4.52
CA ILE A 27 29.97 -18.53 3.31
C ILE A 27 30.99 -18.78 2.20
N SER A 28 30.69 -19.70 1.27
CA SER A 28 31.49 -19.86 0.05
C SER A 28 31.44 -18.55 -0.73
N THR A 29 32.58 -17.91 -0.97
CA THR A 29 32.71 -16.70 -1.78
C THR A 29 32.96 -17.01 -3.25
N ASN A 30 32.73 -18.25 -3.69
CA ASN A 30 32.89 -18.65 -5.08
C ASN A 30 31.62 -18.26 -5.88
N PRO A 31 31.70 -17.30 -6.82
CA PRO A 31 30.54 -16.87 -7.59
C PRO A 31 29.99 -17.93 -8.57
N ASN A 32 30.68 -19.08 -8.71
CA ASN A 32 30.24 -20.20 -9.54
C ASN A 32 29.57 -21.34 -8.76
N ASP A 33 29.47 -21.25 -7.42
CA ASP A 33 28.74 -22.24 -6.62
C ASP A 33 27.23 -21.95 -6.68
N TYR A 34 26.57 -22.47 -7.72
CA TYR A 34 25.12 -22.44 -7.81
C TYR A 34 24.50 -23.34 -6.73
N PRO A 35 23.49 -22.87 -5.97
CA PRO A 35 22.77 -23.72 -5.04
C PRO A 35 22.05 -24.83 -5.83
N ALA A 36 22.27 -26.08 -5.40
CA ALA A 36 21.60 -27.25 -5.96
C ALA A 36 20.09 -27.03 -5.95
N LYS A 37 19.52 -27.03 -7.16
CA LYS A 37 18.08 -26.91 -7.41
C LYS A 37 17.42 -28.20 -6.97
N ASP A 38 16.65 -28.13 -5.89
CA ASP A 38 15.80 -29.22 -5.46
C ASP A 38 14.78 -29.54 -6.57
N SER A 39 14.77 -30.81 -6.97
CA SER A 39 14.07 -31.30 -8.17
C SER A 39 12.87 -32.12 -7.73
N GLY A 40 11.74 -31.44 -7.52
CA GLY A 40 10.43 -32.07 -7.41
C GLY A 40 9.75 -32.14 -8.78
N GLN A 41 9.67 -33.35 -9.35
CA GLN A 41 8.93 -33.69 -10.56
C GLN A 41 7.43 -33.40 -10.41
N ILE A 42 6.81 -32.71 -11.38
CA ILE A 42 5.41 -32.96 -11.79
C ILE A 42 5.31 -32.84 -13.31
N SER A 43 4.72 -33.86 -13.91
CA SER A 43 4.59 -34.19 -15.33
C SER A 43 3.57 -33.36 -16.10
N ASP A 44 3.84 -33.28 -17.40
CA ASP A 44 3.06 -32.76 -18.53
C ASP A 44 1.58 -33.17 -18.58
N THR A 45 0.75 -32.36 -19.26
CA THR A 45 0.00 -32.74 -20.50
C THR A 45 -0.77 -31.53 -21.10
N GLY A 46 -0.48 -31.20 -22.38
CA GLY A 46 -1.35 -30.61 -23.44
C GLY A 46 -1.85 -29.17 -23.25
N GLY A 47 -1.78 -28.21 -24.19
CA GLY A 47 -1.60 -28.21 -25.64
C GLY A 47 -2.87 -27.69 -26.34
N ASN A 48 -2.91 -26.41 -26.79
CA ASN A 48 -3.59 -25.96 -28.04
C ASN A 48 -3.39 -24.46 -28.38
N VAL A 49 -2.43 -24.16 -29.26
CA VAL A 49 -2.55 -23.62 -30.64
C VAL A 49 -3.59 -22.50 -31.02
N LEU A 50 -3.03 -21.41 -31.61
CA LEU A 50 -3.43 -20.52 -32.75
C LEU A 50 -4.40 -19.31 -32.68
N SER A 51 -3.98 -18.29 -33.46
CA SER A 51 -4.73 -17.34 -34.32
C SER A 51 -5.50 -16.17 -33.69
N GLY A 52 -5.47 -14.92 -34.16
CA GLY A 52 -4.88 -14.27 -35.35
C GLY A 52 -5.62 -12.95 -35.68
N ASN A 53 -4.98 -12.08 -36.50
CA ASN A 53 -5.49 -10.93 -37.32
C ASN A 53 -6.26 -9.75 -36.66
N SER A 54 -6.00 -8.44 -36.87
CA SER A 54 -5.66 -7.54 -38.02
C SER A 54 -6.88 -6.76 -38.58
N GLY A 55 -6.72 -5.45 -38.78
CA GLY A 55 -7.54 -4.56 -39.66
C GLY A 55 -8.45 -3.60 -38.88
N SER A 56 -8.21 -2.28 -38.82
CA SER A 56 -8.33 -1.21 -39.85
C SER A 56 -9.77 -0.93 -40.31
N GLU A 57 -10.26 0.30 -40.08
CA GLU A 57 -10.73 1.23 -41.14
C GLU A 57 -11.41 2.49 -40.55
N GLU A 58 -11.03 3.64 -41.10
CA GLU A 58 -11.76 4.91 -41.04
C GLU A 58 -13.09 4.78 -41.80
N GLU A 59 -14.15 5.45 -41.35
CA GLU A 59 -15.01 6.18 -42.30
C GLU A 59 -15.89 7.23 -41.57
N ALA A 60 -15.74 8.48 -42.00
CA ALA A 60 -16.63 9.57 -41.69
C ALA A 60 -17.83 9.53 -42.65
N GLY A 61 -19.05 9.39 -42.13
CA GLY A 61 -20.29 9.34 -42.91
C GLY A 61 -21.47 9.95 -42.15
N ALA A 62 -22.29 10.71 -42.87
CA ALA A 62 -23.33 11.64 -42.44
C ALA A 62 -24.40 11.12 -41.43
N PRO A 63 -25.09 12.03 -40.69
CA PRO A 63 -26.15 11.65 -39.77
C PRO A 63 -27.41 11.18 -40.51
N ILE A 64 -27.83 9.94 -40.25
CA ILE A 64 -29.09 9.37 -40.73
C ILE A 64 -30.24 9.94 -39.88
N ILE A 65 -31.14 10.70 -40.51
CA ILE A 65 -32.43 11.11 -39.93
C ILE A 65 -33.37 9.91 -39.91
N PHE A 66 -33.52 9.28 -38.76
CA PHE A 66 -34.53 8.24 -38.54
C PHE A 66 -35.89 8.88 -38.25
N LYS A 67 -36.77 8.94 -39.26
CA LYS A 67 -38.21 9.12 -39.06
C LYS A 67 -38.76 7.86 -38.38
N ARG A 68 -39.04 7.92 -37.08
CA ARG A 68 -39.76 6.86 -36.37
C ARG A 68 -41.22 6.89 -36.80
N ASN A 69 -41.65 5.85 -37.49
CA ASN A 69 -43.06 5.47 -37.59
C ASN A 69 -43.43 4.83 -36.25
N ILE A 70 -44.19 5.54 -35.42
CA ILE A 70 -44.64 5.05 -34.11
C ILE A 70 -45.82 4.12 -34.35
N VAL A 71 -45.58 2.81 -34.30
CA VAL A 71 -46.63 1.81 -34.20
C VAL A 71 -47.02 1.73 -32.74
N LEU A 72 -48.26 2.12 -32.43
CA LEU A 72 -48.93 1.86 -31.16
C LEU A 72 -49.19 0.36 -31.07
N ILE A 73 -48.45 -0.34 -30.21
CA ILE A 73 -48.72 -1.72 -29.82
C ILE A 73 -49.36 -1.66 -28.43
N ASP A 74 -50.68 -1.77 -28.40
CA ASP A 74 -51.45 -2.03 -27.19
C ASP A 74 -51.41 -3.53 -26.91
N ASP A 75 -50.49 -3.98 -26.05
CA ASP A 75 -50.56 -5.30 -25.41
C ASP A 75 -49.99 -5.22 -23.98
N PRO A 76 -50.84 -5.02 -22.95
CA PRO A 76 -50.41 -5.03 -21.56
C PRO A 76 -50.66 -6.43 -20.97
N LYS A 77 -49.71 -7.36 -21.11
CA LYS A 77 -49.64 -8.60 -20.30
C LYS A 77 -48.37 -9.40 -20.59
N ASN A 78 -47.28 -8.98 -19.97
CA ASN A 78 -46.33 -9.81 -19.22
C ASN A 78 -44.98 -9.09 -19.14
N THR A 79 -44.97 -7.97 -18.43
CA THR A 79 -43.73 -7.35 -17.98
C THR A 79 -43.33 -8.08 -16.70
N GLU A 80 -42.67 -9.23 -16.86
CA GLU A 80 -41.79 -9.71 -15.78
C GLU A 80 -40.76 -8.63 -15.58
N SER A 81 -40.92 -7.89 -14.48
CA SER A 81 -40.03 -6.83 -14.05
C SER A 81 -38.67 -7.44 -13.75
N MET A 82 -37.82 -7.59 -14.77
CA MET A 82 -36.39 -7.64 -14.56
C MET A 82 -35.99 -6.28 -13.99
N SER A 83 -35.95 -6.27 -12.67
CA SER A 83 -35.41 -5.21 -11.81
C SER A 83 -34.26 -4.50 -12.51
N GLU A 84 -34.50 -3.25 -12.91
CA GLU A 84 -33.52 -2.29 -13.42
C GLU A 84 -32.50 -1.85 -12.33
N LYS A 85 -32.37 -2.62 -11.25
CA LYS A 85 -31.25 -2.53 -10.32
C LYS A 85 -30.13 -3.43 -10.83
N ASP A 86 -28.98 -2.80 -11.03
CA ASP A 86 -27.66 -3.42 -11.10
C ASP A 86 -27.18 -3.83 -12.50
N ILE A 87 -27.29 -2.93 -13.48
CA ILE A 87 -26.24 -2.85 -14.51
C ILE A 87 -24.98 -2.33 -13.80
N LYS A 88 -24.26 -3.23 -13.12
CA LYS A 88 -22.95 -2.96 -12.53
C LYS A 88 -21.95 -2.81 -13.67
N VAL A 89 -21.80 -1.59 -14.17
CA VAL A 89 -20.71 -1.26 -15.09
C VAL A 89 -19.41 -1.48 -14.31
N LEU A 90 -18.71 -2.57 -14.62
CA LEU A 90 -17.42 -2.97 -14.03
C LEU A 90 -16.28 -2.05 -14.51
N GLY A 91 -16.53 -0.74 -14.56
CA GLY A 91 -15.49 0.25 -14.74
C GLY A 91 -14.44 0.06 -13.65
N ILE A 92 -13.17 0.13 -14.01
CA ILE A 92 -12.08 0.10 -13.05
C ILE A 92 -12.29 1.30 -12.13
N SER A 93 -12.81 1.06 -10.92
CA SER A 93 -13.06 2.11 -9.93
C SER A 93 -11.70 2.56 -9.40
N HIS A 94 -11.08 3.51 -10.09
CA HIS A 94 -9.86 4.13 -9.62
C HIS A 94 -10.23 5.23 -8.63
N TYR A 95 -10.11 4.94 -7.34
CA TYR A 95 -10.31 5.94 -6.29
C TYR A 95 -9.16 6.94 -6.30
N PRO A 96 -9.43 8.24 -6.28
CA PRO A 96 -8.37 9.24 -6.17
C PRO A 96 -7.61 9.08 -4.84
N ASP A 97 -6.37 9.55 -4.82
CA ASP A 97 -5.57 9.56 -3.60
C ASP A 97 -6.27 10.31 -2.47
N ASN A 98 -6.13 9.77 -1.27
CA ASN A 98 -6.80 10.18 -0.03
C ASN A 98 -8.31 9.91 0.01
N SER A 99 -8.84 9.04 -0.85
CA SER A 99 -10.24 8.58 -0.73
C SER A 99 -10.44 7.77 0.54
N LEU A 100 -11.57 8.00 1.22
CA LEU A 100 -12.03 7.16 2.31
C LEU A 100 -12.89 6.02 1.78
N VAL A 101 -12.52 4.79 2.13
CA VAL A 101 -13.27 3.60 1.82
C VAL A 101 -13.62 2.84 3.10
N ARG A 102 -14.79 2.21 3.15
CA ARG A 102 -15.24 1.35 4.24
C ARG A 102 -15.39 -0.06 3.74
N GLY A 103 -14.68 -0.99 4.38
CA GLY A 103 -14.81 -2.42 4.10
C GLY A 103 -16.08 -3.02 4.72
N PRO A 104 -16.42 -4.27 4.36
CA PRO A 104 -17.51 -5.03 5.00
C PRO A 104 -17.26 -5.29 6.49
N ASP A 105 -16.00 -5.21 6.94
CA ASP A 105 -15.59 -5.26 8.34
C ASP A 105 -15.93 -3.99 9.15
N ASN A 106 -16.61 -3.02 8.52
CA ASN A 106 -16.93 -1.70 9.05
C ASN A 106 -15.70 -0.85 9.43
N LYS A 107 -14.50 -1.23 8.98
CA LYS A 107 -13.30 -0.42 9.18
C LYS A 107 -13.14 0.58 8.05
N ILE A 108 -12.60 1.75 8.39
CA ILE A 108 -12.37 2.85 7.45
C ILE A 108 -10.91 2.85 7.05
N TYR A 109 -10.65 2.85 5.76
CA TYR A 109 -9.32 2.92 5.17
C TYR A 109 -9.18 4.18 4.33
N VAL A 110 -7.98 4.75 4.32
CA VAL A 110 -7.58 5.80 3.39
C VAL A 110 -6.78 5.13 2.28
N ILE A 111 -7.18 5.36 1.03
CA ILE A 111 -6.44 4.90 -0.15
C ILE A 111 -5.40 5.95 -0.53
N GLN A 112 -4.16 5.54 -0.68
CA GLN A 112 -3.04 6.38 -1.15
C GLN A 112 -2.23 5.56 -2.16
N GLY A 113 -2.38 5.84 -3.44
CA GLY A 113 -1.87 5.06 -4.54
C GLY A 113 -2.37 3.62 -4.49
N GLN A 114 -1.43 2.66 -4.49
CA GLN A 114 -1.71 1.22 -4.41
C GLN A 114 -1.79 0.69 -2.97
N THR A 115 -1.93 1.57 -1.97
CA THR A 115 -1.97 1.18 -0.56
C THR A 115 -3.22 1.65 0.17
N LYS A 116 -3.64 0.84 1.14
CA LYS A 116 -4.70 1.14 2.09
C LYS A 116 -4.09 1.35 3.47
N LYS A 117 -4.54 2.41 4.15
CA LYS A 117 -4.17 2.72 5.52
C LYS A 117 -5.40 2.69 6.39
N HIS A 118 -5.42 1.82 7.40
CA HIS A 118 -6.52 1.76 8.36
C HIS A 118 -6.55 3.00 9.26
N VAL A 119 -7.72 3.64 9.39
CA VAL A 119 -7.97 4.78 10.27
C VAL A 119 -8.53 4.28 11.59
N VAL A 120 -7.68 4.15 12.60
CA VAL A 120 -8.07 3.60 13.91
C VAL A 120 -8.72 4.66 14.80
N ASN A 121 -8.31 5.92 14.69
CA ASN A 121 -8.66 6.98 15.63
C ASN A 121 -9.64 8.00 15.02
N LEU A 122 -10.65 8.41 15.78
CA LEU A 122 -11.58 9.49 15.37
C LEU A 122 -10.86 10.81 15.08
N LYS A 123 -9.83 11.15 15.87
CA LYS A 123 -9.00 12.33 15.64
C LYS A 123 -8.29 12.32 14.28
N GLU A 124 -7.97 11.13 13.77
CA GLU A 124 -7.40 10.98 12.43
C GLU A 124 -8.48 11.10 11.36
N LEU A 125 -9.64 10.48 11.57
CA LEU A 125 -10.79 10.59 10.67
C LEU A 125 -11.27 12.04 10.50
N GLN A 126 -11.21 12.85 11.56
CA GLN A 126 -11.54 14.29 11.51
C GLN A 126 -10.73 15.08 10.47
N LYS A 127 -9.52 14.63 10.11
CA LYS A 127 -8.71 15.27 9.05
C LYS A 127 -9.36 15.20 7.67
N TYR A 128 -10.29 14.26 7.49
CA TYR A 128 -11.00 13.98 6.26
C TYR A 128 -12.48 14.41 6.35
N SER A 129 -12.81 15.30 7.29
CA SER A 129 -14.16 15.81 7.48
C SER A 129 -14.70 16.43 6.18
N GLY A 130 -15.93 16.04 5.81
CA GLY A 130 -16.59 16.50 4.57
C GLY A 130 -16.29 15.66 3.34
N GLN A 131 -15.42 14.65 3.43
CA GLN A 131 -15.22 13.68 2.34
C GLN A 131 -16.25 12.54 2.42
N PRO A 132 -16.78 12.07 1.27
CA PRO A 132 -17.63 10.89 1.24
C PRO A 132 -16.82 9.63 1.59
N ILE A 133 -17.46 8.70 2.30
CA ILE A 133 -16.90 7.38 2.58
C ILE A 133 -17.57 6.40 1.62
N TYR A 134 -16.78 5.83 0.71
CA TYR A 134 -17.28 4.84 -0.26
C TYR A 134 -17.29 3.45 0.36
N PHE A 135 -18.32 2.66 0.07
CA PHE A 135 -18.30 1.25 0.40
C PHE A 135 -17.46 0.48 -0.63
N MET A 136 -16.64 -0.45 -0.16
CA MET A 136 -15.76 -1.27 -1.00
C MET A 136 -15.82 -2.72 -0.52
N GLU A 137 -15.92 -3.65 -1.47
CA GLU A 137 -15.90 -5.09 -1.19
C GLU A 137 -14.49 -5.56 -0.82
N ASP A 138 -14.37 -6.63 -0.02
CA ASP A 138 -13.05 -7.17 0.38
C ASP A 138 -12.18 -7.53 -0.84
N SER A 139 -12.78 -8.08 -1.89
CA SER A 139 -12.08 -8.42 -3.14
C SER A 139 -11.44 -7.23 -3.86
N GLU A 140 -12.01 -6.03 -3.70
CA GLU A 140 -11.44 -4.79 -4.23
C GLU A 140 -10.40 -4.21 -3.27
N LEU A 141 -10.70 -4.27 -1.98
CA LEU A 141 -9.84 -3.78 -0.92
C LEU A 141 -8.52 -4.56 -0.87
N ASP A 142 -8.51 -5.85 -1.19
CA ASP A 142 -7.32 -6.71 -1.24
C ASP A 142 -6.36 -6.40 -2.39
N LYS A 143 -6.82 -5.62 -3.38
CA LYS A 143 -5.93 -5.09 -4.43
C LYS A 143 -4.96 -4.04 -3.88
N TYR A 144 -5.27 -3.44 -2.72
CA TYR A 144 -4.45 -2.44 -2.06
C TYR A 144 -3.58 -3.06 -0.96
N GLN A 145 -2.29 -2.74 -0.97
CA GLN A 145 -1.34 -3.20 0.04
C GLN A 145 -1.57 -2.48 1.38
N ASN A 146 -1.48 -3.20 2.49
CA ASN A 146 -1.58 -2.58 3.82
C ASN A 146 -0.35 -1.71 4.11
N ARG A 147 -0.56 -0.41 4.31
CA ARG A 147 0.49 0.51 4.77
C ARG A 147 0.71 0.31 6.26
N GLN A 148 1.68 -0.52 6.63
CA GLN A 148 1.90 -0.92 8.04
C GLN A 148 2.58 0.14 8.90
N TYR A 149 3.41 1.03 8.33
CA TYR A 149 4.23 1.95 9.12
C TYR A 149 3.63 3.37 9.16
N LEU A 150 3.22 3.77 10.36
CA LEU A 150 2.51 5.01 10.68
C LEU A 150 3.45 6.20 10.93
N ASN A 151 2.85 7.39 11.00
CA ASN A 151 3.51 8.63 11.42
C ASN A 151 4.21 8.48 12.78
N GLY A 152 5.42 8.98 12.87
CA GLY A 152 6.30 8.91 14.04
C GLY A 152 7.15 7.65 14.10
N ARG A 153 6.96 6.66 13.21
CA ARG A 153 7.78 5.44 13.20
C ARG A 153 9.08 5.63 12.45
N LEU A 154 10.10 4.89 12.89
CA LEU A 154 11.39 4.78 12.22
C LEU A 154 11.34 3.61 11.24
N ILE A 155 11.72 3.87 9.99
CA ILE A 155 11.83 2.87 8.94
C ILE A 155 13.23 2.89 8.34
N ARG A 156 13.67 1.73 7.84
CA ARG A 156 14.95 1.54 7.18
C ARG A 156 14.77 0.58 6.01
N GLU A 157 15.33 0.91 4.85
CA GLU A 157 15.31 -0.01 3.71
C GLU A 157 16.26 -1.19 4.02
N LYS A 158 15.76 -2.42 3.82
CA LYS A 158 16.53 -3.65 4.02
C LYS A 158 17.84 -3.60 3.21
N GLY A 159 18.97 -3.81 3.89
CA GLY A 159 20.31 -3.76 3.29
C GLY A 159 20.95 -2.37 3.28
N THR A 160 20.25 -1.32 3.72
CA THR A 160 20.82 0.03 3.86
C THR A 160 20.99 0.42 5.33
N ALA A 161 21.89 1.35 5.60
CA ALA A 161 22.08 1.92 6.94
C ALA A 161 21.22 3.18 7.19
N ARG A 162 20.49 3.67 6.18
CA ARG A 162 19.77 4.95 6.26
C ARG A 162 18.46 4.78 7.02
N VAL A 163 18.31 5.55 8.10
CA VAL A 163 17.09 5.57 8.91
C VAL A 163 16.27 6.79 8.56
N TYR A 164 14.97 6.58 8.37
CA TYR A 164 14.02 7.63 8.09
C TYR A 164 12.94 7.64 9.16
N VAL A 165 12.44 8.82 9.51
CA VAL A 165 11.20 8.96 10.27
C VAL A 165 10.04 9.22 9.32
N VAL A 166 8.96 8.46 9.47
CA VAL A 166 7.73 8.71 8.72
C VAL A 166 6.95 9.84 9.40
N LYS A 167 6.60 10.90 8.69
CA LYS A 167 5.72 11.98 9.16
C LYS A 167 4.77 12.39 8.05
N ASN A 168 3.47 12.37 8.33
CA ASN A 168 2.40 12.68 7.38
C ASN A 168 2.56 11.97 6.02
N SER A 169 2.82 10.66 6.04
CA SER A 169 3.10 9.87 4.82
C SER A 169 4.36 10.27 4.03
N GLN A 170 5.18 11.18 4.56
CA GLN A 170 6.50 11.51 4.03
C GLN A 170 7.58 10.84 4.87
N LYS A 171 8.75 10.59 4.28
CA LYS A 171 9.95 10.10 4.97
C LYS A 171 10.96 11.24 5.09
N LYS A 172 11.38 11.54 6.32
CA LYS A 172 12.48 12.46 6.59
C LYS A 172 13.72 11.65 6.94
N TYR A 173 14.80 11.86 6.19
CA TYR A 173 16.08 11.25 6.49
C TYR A 173 16.66 11.81 7.79
N ILE A 174 17.12 10.91 8.68
CA ILE A 174 17.83 11.28 9.90
C ILE A 174 19.32 11.22 9.62
N LEU A 175 19.93 12.38 9.44
CA LEU A 175 21.34 12.51 9.06
C LEU A 175 22.30 12.04 10.16
N ASN A 176 21.98 12.40 11.41
CA ASN A 176 22.91 12.26 12.53
C ASN A 176 22.34 11.37 13.62
N LEU A 177 23.22 10.55 14.21
CA LEU A 177 22.89 9.69 15.35
C LEU A 177 22.42 10.50 16.58
N GLU A 178 22.86 11.75 16.69
CA GLU A 178 22.42 12.66 17.76
C GLU A 178 20.94 13.03 17.65
N GLU A 179 20.42 13.33 16.44
CA GLU A 179 18.98 13.56 16.22
C GLU A 179 18.17 12.29 16.54
N LEU A 180 18.68 11.12 16.13
CA LEU A 180 18.06 9.84 16.42
C LEU A 180 17.95 9.59 17.94
N ARG A 181 19.03 9.82 18.69
CA ARG A 181 19.09 9.65 20.15
C ARG A 181 18.31 10.71 20.91
N ALA A 182 18.25 11.95 20.42
CA ALA A 182 17.54 13.02 21.12
C ALA A 182 16.01 12.84 21.04
N TYR A 183 15.48 12.44 19.88
CA TYR A 183 14.04 12.46 19.62
C TYR A 183 13.38 11.09 19.51
N TYR A 184 14.14 10.04 19.19
CA TYR A 184 13.59 8.71 18.88
C TYR A 184 14.26 7.58 19.67
N PHE A 185 14.87 7.92 20.81
CA PHE A 185 15.49 6.92 21.68
C PHE A 185 14.49 5.84 22.12
N GLY A 186 14.91 4.58 22.02
CA GLY A 186 14.08 3.42 22.39
C GLY A 186 12.97 3.07 21.39
N GLN A 187 12.86 3.78 20.26
CA GLN A 187 11.91 3.40 19.21
C GLN A 187 12.46 2.26 18.36
N GLU A 188 11.58 1.33 18.00
CA GLU A 188 11.88 0.25 17.07
C GLU A 188 12.09 0.79 15.64
N ILE A 189 13.11 0.28 14.96
CA ILE A 189 13.40 0.59 13.56
C ILE A 189 12.90 -0.57 12.70
N TYR A 190 11.87 -0.32 11.90
CA TYR A 190 11.30 -1.33 11.02
C TYR A 190 12.12 -1.46 9.74
N ASN A 191 12.53 -2.68 9.42
CA ASN A 191 13.21 -2.99 8.17
C ASN A 191 12.18 -3.30 7.09
N ILE A 192 12.08 -2.42 6.09
CA ILE A 192 11.07 -2.49 5.03
C ILE A 192 11.74 -2.74 3.67
N SER A 193 10.99 -3.31 2.74
CA SER A 193 11.43 -3.47 1.35
C SER A 193 11.54 -2.13 0.63
N ARG A 194 12.23 -2.12 -0.52
CA ARG A 194 12.35 -0.94 -1.37
C ARG A 194 10.99 -0.46 -1.86
N ASP A 195 10.11 -1.38 -2.24
CA ASP A 195 8.77 -1.08 -2.72
C ASP A 195 7.94 -0.40 -1.63
N GLU A 196 8.02 -0.88 -0.39
CA GLU A 196 7.38 -0.23 0.76
C GLU A 196 7.98 1.15 1.07
N MET A 197 9.29 1.33 0.90
CA MET A 197 9.96 2.62 1.11
C MET A 197 9.51 3.67 0.08
N MET A 198 9.23 3.26 -1.15
CA MET A 198 8.72 4.13 -2.21
C MET A 198 7.31 4.66 -1.95
N LEU A 199 6.57 4.06 -1.02
CA LEU A 199 5.24 4.53 -0.62
C LEU A 199 5.27 5.86 0.15
N TYR A 200 6.45 6.26 0.62
CA TYR A 200 6.67 7.49 1.36
C TYR A 200 7.41 8.51 0.50
N SER A 201 6.79 9.67 0.28
CA SER A 201 7.43 10.79 -0.43
C SER A 201 8.57 11.39 0.41
N ASP A 202 9.61 11.93 -0.23
CA ASP A 202 10.67 12.60 0.51
C ASP A 202 10.17 13.89 1.17
N TYR A 203 10.62 14.13 2.40
CA TYR A 203 10.39 15.38 3.10
C TYR A 203 11.45 16.40 2.67
N PHE A 204 11.04 17.41 1.90
CA PHE A 204 11.88 18.53 1.49
C PHE A 204 11.90 19.65 2.53
#